data_AF-A0A158KEW3-F1
#
_entry.id   AF-A0A158KEW3-F1
#
_cell.length_a   1.000
_cell.length_b   1.000
_cell.length_c   1.000
_cell.angle_alpha   90.00
_cell.angle_beta   90.00
_cell.angle_gamma   90.00
#
_symmetry.space_group_name_H-M   'P 1'
#
loop_
_entity.id
_entity.type
_entity.pdbx_description
1 polymer ?
#
loop_
_entity_poly.entity_id
_entity_poly.type
_entity_poly.pdbx_seq_one_letter_code
_entity_poly.pdbx_strand_id
1 'polypeptide(L)'
;MVACCRSPSDSDRSHLRTFDAGIRIVLNRAPSAAFGRQSVSCQLMSEYSFASRSRNAMSETLIELPSVALRIKAGEMLLAGMTPDQTASAMGITVQTAKRYKSVVEEGGLEQLKRMGVGGRKPSLDVHARSWLSDALRSPATAFGFESDRWTDGRLLAVIEQKFHRRYSRVYARQLIIELGFADLLKTRRPRTPATGGSAIGLPQQISEALQASPRSYGLDADRWTNERLRVAIERRCGKHYSRSHIWKVATGLCLGHMLSKARK
;
A
#
# COMPACT_ATOMS: atom_id res chain seq x y z
N MET A 1 2.44 -0.39 -67.59
CA MET A 1 3.54 -0.92 -66.75
C MET A 1 2.94 -1.14 -65.35
N VAL A 2 2.26 -2.22 -64.97
CA VAL A 2 2.45 -3.68 -65.06
C VAL A 2 3.78 -4.18 -64.50
N ALA A 3 3.73 -4.60 -63.23
CA ALA A 3 4.43 -5.73 -62.64
C ALA A 3 3.54 -6.19 -61.45
N CYS A 4 2.56 -7.08 -61.63
CA CYS A 4 2.64 -8.55 -61.73
C CYS A 4 3.36 -9.24 -60.56
N CYS A 5 2.52 -9.91 -59.74
CA CYS A 5 2.66 -11.29 -59.23
C CYS A 5 3.75 -11.55 -58.16
N ARG A 6 3.55 -12.39 -57.13
CA ARG A 6 2.63 -13.53 -56.95
C ARG A 6 2.59 -13.95 -55.47
N SER A 7 1.43 -14.38 -55.00
CA SER A 7 1.25 -15.24 -53.82
C SER A 7 1.75 -16.68 -54.09
N PRO A 8 1.87 -17.49 -53.04
CA PRO A 8 1.18 -18.79 -52.99
C PRO A 8 0.38 -18.90 -51.68
N SER A 9 -0.94 -19.09 -51.73
CA SER A 9 -1.67 -20.34 -51.96
C SER A 9 -1.51 -21.37 -50.83
N ASP A 10 -2.57 -21.34 -50.03
CA ASP A 10 -3.05 -22.19 -48.96
C ASP A 10 -3.26 -23.66 -49.42
N SER A 11 -2.90 -24.61 -48.57
CA SER A 11 -3.42 -25.99 -48.46
C SER A 11 -2.56 -26.72 -47.43
N ASP A 12 -3.05 -26.93 -46.22
CA ASP A 12 -3.82 -28.16 -45.93
C ASP A 12 -4.21 -28.21 -44.45
N ARG A 13 -5.35 -28.86 -44.24
CA ARG A 13 -6.22 -28.80 -43.09
C ARG A 13 -6.02 -30.06 -42.26
N SER A 14 -6.23 -29.92 -40.94
CA SER A 14 -6.71 -30.96 -40.02
C SER A 14 -5.66 -31.93 -39.45
N HIS A 15 -5.46 -31.91 -38.14
CA HIS A 15 -6.02 -32.93 -37.25
C HIS A 15 -5.82 -32.55 -35.77
N LEU A 16 -6.93 -32.50 -35.05
CA LEU A 16 -7.01 -32.51 -33.58
C LEU A 16 -6.32 -33.77 -33.02
N ARG A 17 -5.48 -33.60 -32.00
CA ARG A 17 -5.32 -34.56 -30.89
C ARG A 17 -5.00 -33.83 -29.58
N THR A 18 -5.99 -33.85 -28.69
CA THR A 18 -5.89 -33.80 -27.23
C THR A 18 -5.05 -34.97 -26.69
N PHE A 19 -4.31 -34.76 -25.59
CA PHE A 19 -3.82 -35.69 -24.52
C PHE A 19 -2.63 -34.96 -23.85
N ASP A 20 -2.81 -34.26 -22.74
CA ASP A 20 -2.92 -34.69 -21.33
C ASP A 20 -1.62 -35.19 -20.67
N ALA A 21 -1.41 -34.65 -19.46
CA ALA A 21 -0.56 -35.07 -18.35
C ALA A 21 0.98 -35.10 -18.51
N GLY A 22 1.68 -34.40 -17.59
CA GLY A 22 3.09 -34.72 -17.35
C GLY A 22 3.98 -33.75 -16.56
N ILE A 23 3.51 -32.65 -15.96
CA ILE A 23 4.39 -31.80 -15.14
C ILE A 23 4.51 -32.39 -13.73
N ARG A 24 5.63 -33.10 -13.52
CA ARG A 24 6.14 -33.58 -12.23
C ARG A 24 6.33 -32.41 -11.25
N ILE A 25 5.46 -32.30 -10.27
CA ILE A 25 5.69 -31.52 -9.05
C ILE A 25 6.62 -32.34 -8.15
N VAL A 26 7.86 -31.90 -8.00
CA VAL A 26 8.78 -32.41 -6.96
C VAL A 26 8.35 -31.79 -5.63
N LEU A 27 7.62 -32.58 -4.83
CA LEU A 27 7.38 -32.33 -3.42
C LEU A 27 8.66 -32.62 -2.64
N ASN A 28 9.38 -31.56 -2.22
CA ASN A 28 10.36 -31.69 -1.15
C ASN A 28 9.74 -31.24 0.18
N ARG A 29 9.74 -32.17 1.12
CA ARG A 29 9.17 -32.07 2.46
C ARG A 29 10.30 -32.03 3.49
N ALA A 30 10.10 -31.19 4.51
CA ALA A 30 10.69 -31.18 5.86
C ALA A 30 12.13 -30.63 6.03
N PRO A 31 12.52 -30.07 7.21
CA PRO A 31 11.91 -30.30 8.52
C PRO A 31 11.53 -29.08 9.38
N SER A 32 10.60 -29.42 10.26
CA SER A 32 10.26 -28.83 11.55
C SER A 32 11.49 -28.46 12.37
N ALA A 33 11.51 -27.22 12.88
CA ALA A 33 12.24 -26.88 14.10
C ALA A 33 11.35 -25.98 14.95
N ALA A 34 10.88 -26.55 16.04
CA ALA A 34 10.24 -25.87 17.13
C ALA A 34 11.22 -24.87 17.77
N PHE A 35 10.75 -23.65 18.03
CA PHE A 35 11.26 -22.88 19.16
C PHE A 35 10.11 -22.12 19.82
N GLY A 36 9.81 -22.54 21.05
CA GLY A 36 8.79 -21.96 21.89
C GLY A 36 9.27 -20.67 22.55
N ARG A 37 8.31 -19.75 22.64
CA ARG A 37 8.04 -18.78 23.73
C ARG A 37 9.23 -17.95 24.24
N GLN A 38 9.10 -16.63 24.07
CA GLN A 38 8.84 -15.80 25.25
C GLN A 38 8.04 -14.55 24.87
N SER A 39 6.96 -14.38 25.61
CA SER A 39 6.11 -13.20 25.69
C SER A 39 6.91 -12.06 26.29
N VAL A 40 6.97 -10.93 25.59
CA VAL A 40 7.10 -9.63 26.25
C VAL A 40 6.04 -8.73 25.66
N SER A 41 4.93 -8.71 26.39
CA SER A 41 3.95 -7.64 26.35
C SER A 41 4.66 -6.31 26.63
N CYS A 42 4.63 -5.40 25.66
CA CYS A 42 4.74 -3.97 25.91
C CYS A 42 3.64 -3.30 25.10
N GLN A 43 2.49 -3.15 25.75
CA GLN A 43 1.46 -2.20 25.41
C GLN A 43 2.08 -0.81 25.18
N LEU A 44 1.86 -0.26 23.99
CA LEU A 44 1.52 1.14 23.77
C LEU A 44 0.73 1.20 22.46
N MET A 45 -0.59 1.08 22.62
CA MET A 45 -1.60 1.53 21.67
C MET A 45 -1.74 3.05 21.73
N SER A 46 -2.50 3.60 20.78
CA SER A 46 -3.00 4.98 20.66
C SER A 46 -2.04 5.93 19.92
N GLU A 47 -2.33 6.46 18.74
CA GLU A 47 -3.58 6.58 17.98
C GLU A 47 -3.23 6.71 16.51
N TYR A 48 -3.67 5.78 15.66
CA TYR A 48 -4.01 6.08 14.26
C TYR A 48 -4.99 4.99 13.78
N SER A 49 -6.10 4.89 14.50
CA SER A 49 -7.30 4.23 13.99
C SER A 49 -7.98 5.21 13.04
N PHE A 50 -7.50 5.28 11.79
CA PHE A 50 -8.22 5.97 10.73
C PHE A 50 -8.97 4.92 9.92
N ALA A 51 -10.29 4.93 10.10
CA ALA A 51 -11.30 4.13 9.44
C ALA A 51 -10.90 3.64 8.02
N SER A 52 -10.45 2.39 7.93
CA SER A 52 -10.42 1.63 6.67
C SER A 52 -10.94 0.23 6.93
N ARG A 53 -12.13 0.17 7.54
CA ARG A 53 -12.91 -1.05 7.60
C ARG A 53 -13.58 -1.21 6.22
N SER A 54 -12.90 -1.97 5.36
CA SER A 54 -13.44 -2.79 4.27
C SER A 54 -14.59 -2.19 3.44
N ARG A 55 -14.24 -1.52 2.32
CA ARG A 55 -15.23 -1.19 1.28
C ARG A 55 -15.72 -2.40 0.47
N ASN A 56 -14.97 -3.50 0.45
CA ASN A 56 -15.40 -4.73 -0.25
C ASN A 56 -16.37 -5.59 0.58
N ALA A 57 -16.47 -5.36 1.90
CA ALA A 57 -17.56 -5.92 2.70
C ALA A 57 -18.88 -5.14 2.55
N MET A 58 -18.86 -3.94 1.95
CA MET A 58 -20.00 -3.03 1.85
C MET A 58 -20.96 -3.34 0.69
N SER A 59 -20.69 -4.33 -0.18
CA SER A 59 -21.69 -4.80 -1.16
C SER A 59 -22.62 -5.86 -0.57
N GLU A 60 -22.16 -6.60 0.44
CA GLU A 60 -22.92 -7.68 1.10
C GLU A 60 -23.63 -7.17 2.38
N THR A 61 -23.10 -6.12 3.02
CA THR A 61 -23.69 -5.47 4.21
C THR A 61 -24.64 -4.29 3.91
N LEU A 62 -25.05 -4.09 2.65
CA LEU A 62 -26.09 -3.08 2.31
C LEU A 62 -27.44 -3.38 2.98
N ILE A 63 -27.62 -4.59 3.52
CA ILE A 63 -28.83 -5.00 4.24
C ILE A 63 -28.86 -4.44 5.68
N GLU A 64 -27.71 -4.07 6.28
CA GLU A 64 -27.64 -3.64 7.69
C GLU A 64 -27.62 -2.12 7.91
N LEU A 65 -27.61 -1.31 6.85
CA LEU A 65 -27.66 0.14 7.03
C LEU A 65 -29.07 0.57 7.45
N PRO A 66 -29.25 1.33 8.55
CA PRO A 66 -30.56 1.81 8.98
C PRO A 66 -31.30 2.59 7.89
N SER A 67 -30.56 3.27 7.00
CA SER A 67 -31.11 3.99 5.85
C SER A 67 -31.67 3.08 4.76
N VAL A 68 -31.10 1.88 4.58
CA VAL A 68 -31.61 0.87 3.64
C VAL A 68 -32.84 0.18 4.25
N ALA A 69 -32.78 -0.21 5.52
CA ALA A 69 -33.96 -0.75 6.21
C ALA A 69 -35.15 0.22 6.20
N LEU A 70 -34.89 1.51 6.49
CA LEU A 70 -35.92 2.55 6.48
C LEU A 70 -36.58 2.70 5.11
N ARG A 71 -35.81 2.72 4.02
CA ARG A 71 -36.39 2.86 2.68
C ARG A 71 -37.12 1.62 2.22
N ILE A 72 -36.67 0.41 2.57
CA ILE A 72 -37.39 -0.82 2.22
C ILE A 72 -38.75 -0.81 2.90
N LYS A 73 -38.80 -0.52 4.20
CA LYS A 73 -40.05 -0.39 4.95
C LYS A 73 -40.97 0.69 4.38
N ALA A 74 -40.43 1.86 4.02
CA ALA A 74 -41.20 2.91 3.36
C ALA A 74 -41.73 2.46 1.98
N GLY A 75 -40.94 1.70 1.21
CA GLY A 75 -41.36 1.11 -0.05
C GLY A 75 -42.47 0.07 0.10
N GLU A 76 -42.41 -0.76 1.13
CA GLU A 76 -43.46 -1.75 1.46
C GLU A 76 -44.80 -1.05 1.76
N MET A 77 -44.76 0.05 2.53
CA MET A 77 -45.96 0.84 2.83
C MET A 77 -46.57 1.47 1.57
N LEU A 78 -45.72 1.95 0.65
CA LEU A 78 -46.16 2.52 -0.63
C LEU A 78 -46.75 1.45 -1.55
N LEU A 79 -46.19 0.23 -1.57
CA LEU A 79 -46.77 -0.92 -2.30
C LEU A 79 -48.08 -1.40 -1.70
N ALA A 80 -48.23 -1.31 -0.37
CA ALA A 80 -49.48 -1.60 0.33
C ALA A 80 -50.58 -0.53 0.08
N GLY A 81 -50.32 0.47 -0.76
CA GLY A 81 -51.28 1.48 -1.17
C GLY A 81 -51.34 2.72 -0.27
N MET A 82 -50.44 2.88 0.71
CA MET A 82 -50.38 4.11 1.49
C MET A 82 -49.93 5.30 0.64
N THR A 83 -50.44 6.48 0.94
CA THR A 83 -50.02 7.69 0.25
C THR A 83 -48.60 8.11 0.68
N PRO A 84 -47.86 8.87 -0.15
CA PRO A 84 -46.56 9.41 0.23
C PRO A 84 -46.59 10.24 1.53
N ASP A 85 -47.68 10.98 1.78
CA ASP A 85 -47.88 11.79 2.98
C ASP A 85 -48.08 10.94 4.25
N GLN A 86 -48.86 9.85 4.15
CA GLN A 86 -49.04 8.89 5.23
C GLN A 86 -47.73 8.15 5.53
N THR A 87 -47.02 7.72 4.48
CA THR A 87 -45.72 7.04 4.59
C THR A 87 -44.68 7.97 5.23
N ALA A 88 -44.66 9.24 4.84
CA ALA A 88 -43.76 10.25 5.39
C ALA A 88 -43.97 10.46 6.89
N SER A 89 -45.23 10.63 7.31
CA SER A 89 -45.62 10.79 8.71
C SER A 89 -45.27 9.56 9.55
N ALA A 90 -45.53 8.35 9.02
CA ALA A 90 -45.28 7.10 9.74
C ALA A 90 -43.78 6.76 9.87
N MET A 91 -42.97 7.13 8.88
CA MET A 91 -41.53 6.80 8.83
C MET A 91 -40.62 7.95 9.30
N GLY A 92 -41.18 9.12 9.64
CA GLY A 92 -40.40 10.29 10.05
C GLY A 92 -39.51 10.85 8.93
N ILE A 93 -39.93 10.71 7.67
CA ILE A 93 -39.21 11.23 6.49
C ILE A 93 -39.95 12.38 5.84
N THR A 94 -39.27 13.15 4.99
CA THR A 94 -39.94 14.20 4.22
C THR A 94 -40.85 13.61 3.14
N VAL A 95 -41.97 14.28 2.85
CA VAL A 95 -42.89 13.90 1.77
C VAL A 95 -42.17 13.80 0.42
N GLN A 96 -41.18 14.65 0.17
CA GLN A 96 -40.37 14.59 -1.05
C GLN A 96 -39.55 13.29 -1.14
N THR A 97 -39.02 12.80 -0.01
CA THR A 97 -38.32 11.51 0.04
C THR A 97 -39.27 10.35 -0.20
N ALA A 98 -40.47 10.38 0.39
CA ALA A 98 -41.51 9.39 0.16
C ALA A 98 -41.98 9.36 -1.31
N LYS A 99 -42.18 10.54 -1.93
CA LYS A 99 -42.48 10.66 -3.37
C LYS A 99 -41.37 10.07 -4.24
N ARG A 100 -40.11 10.35 -3.92
CA ARG A 100 -38.96 9.79 -4.63
C ARG A 100 -38.90 8.26 -4.50
N TYR A 101 -39.15 7.72 -3.32
CA TYR A 101 -39.21 6.27 -3.11
C TYR A 101 -40.35 5.64 -3.90
N LYS A 102 -41.52 6.29 -3.92
CA LYS A 102 -42.67 5.84 -4.71
C LYS A 102 -42.32 5.72 -6.20
N SER A 103 -41.74 6.76 -6.81
CA SER A 103 -41.35 6.70 -8.23
C SER A 103 -40.37 5.55 -8.51
N VAL A 104 -39.38 5.33 -7.64
CA VAL A 104 -38.40 4.25 -7.84
C VAL A 104 -39.02 2.86 -7.67
N VAL A 105 -40.00 2.73 -6.77
CA VAL A 105 -40.74 1.48 -6.57
C VAL A 105 -41.70 1.22 -7.73
N GLU A 106 -42.33 2.24 -8.29
CA GLU A 106 -43.19 2.12 -9.48
C GLU A 106 -42.37 1.73 -10.73
N GLU A 107 -41.12 2.19 -10.84
CA GLU A 107 -40.24 1.88 -11.98
C GLU A 107 -39.65 0.46 -11.94
N GLY A 108 -39.32 -0.09 -10.77
CA GLY A 108 -38.72 -1.43 -10.69
C GLY A 108 -38.72 -2.09 -9.32
N GLY A 109 -39.71 -1.74 -8.49
CA GLY A 109 -40.02 -2.42 -7.25
C GLY A 109 -39.04 -2.18 -6.10
N LEU A 110 -39.22 -2.96 -5.05
CA LEU A 110 -38.42 -2.86 -3.81
C LEU A 110 -36.94 -3.13 -4.05
N GLU A 111 -36.59 -4.02 -4.98
CA GLU A 111 -35.21 -4.35 -5.31
C GLU A 111 -34.46 -3.16 -5.93
N GLN A 112 -35.14 -2.35 -6.75
CA GLN A 112 -34.54 -1.11 -7.27
C GLN A 112 -34.39 -0.06 -6.18
N LEU A 113 -35.37 0.05 -5.27
CA LEU A 113 -35.27 0.93 -4.10
C LEU A 113 -34.13 0.51 -3.16
N LYS A 114 -33.90 -0.80 -2.98
CA LYS A 114 -32.77 -1.36 -2.21
C LYS A 114 -31.42 -0.93 -2.76
N ARG A 115 -31.28 -0.94 -4.08
CA ARG A 115 -30.04 -0.58 -4.81
C ARG A 115 -29.81 0.92 -4.92
N MET A 116 -30.78 1.75 -4.52
CA MET A 116 -30.59 3.19 -4.49
C MET A 116 -29.36 3.54 -3.62
N GLY A 117 -28.42 4.32 -4.14
CA GLY A 117 -27.23 4.68 -3.38
C GLY A 117 -27.57 5.44 -2.08
N VAL A 118 -26.86 5.14 -1.00
CA VAL A 118 -26.76 6.07 0.14
C VAL A 118 -25.94 7.24 -0.38
N GLY A 119 -26.50 8.45 -0.40
CA GLY A 119 -25.94 9.59 -1.11
C GLY A 119 -24.46 9.87 -0.79
N GLY A 120 -23.76 10.49 -1.73
CA GLY A 120 -22.35 10.86 -1.59
C GLY A 120 -21.68 11.09 -2.94
N ARG A 121 -20.53 11.77 -2.95
CA ARG A 121 -19.71 11.92 -4.15
C ARG A 121 -19.21 10.54 -4.57
N LYS A 122 -19.52 10.12 -5.81
CA LYS A 122 -19.03 8.85 -6.37
C LYS A 122 -17.52 8.74 -6.13
N PRO A 123 -17.00 7.58 -5.69
CA PRO A 123 -15.57 7.37 -5.54
C PRO A 123 -14.85 7.79 -6.83
N SER A 124 -13.76 8.56 -6.70
CA SER A 124 -13.12 9.15 -7.87
C SER A 124 -12.56 8.11 -8.87
N LEU A 125 -12.28 6.90 -8.39
CA LEU A 125 -12.04 5.70 -9.18
C LEU A 125 -13.21 4.74 -9.00
N ASP A 126 -13.80 4.32 -10.11
CA ASP A 126 -14.88 3.34 -10.13
C ASP A 126 -14.39 1.93 -9.72
N VAL A 127 -15.34 1.00 -9.61
CA VAL A 127 -15.07 -0.39 -9.21
C VAL A 127 -14.18 -1.11 -10.22
N HIS A 128 -14.39 -0.87 -11.52
CA HIS A 128 -13.59 -1.51 -12.58
C HIS A 128 -12.13 -1.06 -12.55
N ALA A 129 -11.88 0.23 -12.36
CA ALA A 129 -10.56 0.79 -12.23
C ALA A 129 -9.85 0.27 -10.97
N ARG A 130 -10.56 0.11 -9.85
CA ARG A 130 -10.03 -0.51 -8.64
C ARG A 130 -9.67 -1.99 -8.84
N SER A 131 -10.50 -2.75 -9.56
CA SER A 131 -10.19 -4.14 -9.92
C SER A 131 -8.95 -4.22 -10.79
N TRP A 132 -8.90 -3.42 -11.85
CA TRP A 132 -7.75 -3.37 -12.76
C TRP A 132 -6.46 -2.99 -12.02
N LEU A 133 -6.51 -2.02 -11.10
CA LEU A 133 -5.36 -1.66 -10.28
C LEU A 133 -4.92 -2.80 -9.34
N SER A 134 -5.86 -3.59 -8.82
CA SER A 134 -5.54 -4.76 -8.00
C SER A 134 -4.81 -5.81 -8.81
N ASP A 135 -5.24 -6.05 -10.05
CA ASP A 135 -4.57 -6.98 -10.95
C ASP A 135 -3.20 -6.47 -11.40
N ALA A 136 -3.10 -5.17 -11.68
CA ALA A 136 -1.84 -4.51 -12.02
C ALA A 136 -0.80 -4.61 -10.89
N LEU A 137 -1.21 -4.38 -9.64
CA LEU A 137 -0.33 -4.44 -8.47
C LEU A 137 0.18 -5.85 -8.14
N ARG A 138 -0.45 -6.91 -8.68
CA ARG A 138 0.08 -8.29 -8.58
C ARG A 138 1.28 -8.53 -9.48
N SER A 139 1.45 -7.72 -10.53
CA SER A 139 2.59 -7.79 -11.44
C SER A 139 3.74 -6.90 -10.95
N PRO A 140 5.00 -7.20 -11.29
CA PRO A 140 6.11 -6.32 -10.97
C PRO A 140 5.96 -4.98 -11.71
N ALA A 141 6.45 -3.89 -11.10
CA ALA A 141 6.37 -2.56 -11.71
C ALA A 141 7.14 -2.47 -13.05
N THR A 142 8.12 -3.34 -13.30
CA THR A 142 8.81 -3.46 -14.61
C THR A 142 7.87 -3.79 -15.76
N ALA A 143 6.78 -4.52 -15.52
CA ALA A 143 5.76 -4.80 -16.52
C ALA A 143 5.05 -3.52 -17.03
N PHE A 144 5.16 -2.43 -16.28
CA PHE A 144 4.61 -1.12 -16.61
C PHE A 144 5.69 -0.12 -17.06
N GLY A 145 6.89 -0.61 -17.40
CA GLY A 145 7.99 0.21 -17.94
C GLY A 145 8.85 0.93 -16.89
N PHE A 146 8.75 0.57 -15.60
CA PHE A 146 9.65 1.09 -14.58
C PHE A 146 10.95 0.29 -14.49
N GLU A 147 12.05 0.94 -14.13
CA GLU A 147 13.39 0.33 -14.06
C GLU A 147 13.54 -0.76 -12.99
N SER A 148 12.60 -0.90 -12.06
CA SER A 148 12.67 -1.94 -11.02
C SER A 148 11.29 -2.45 -10.65
N ASP A 149 11.21 -3.69 -10.18
CA ASP A 149 9.95 -4.40 -9.90
C ASP A 149 9.09 -3.79 -8.79
N ARG A 150 9.66 -2.83 -8.04
CA ARG A 150 9.08 -2.29 -6.82
C ARG A 150 7.92 -1.32 -7.08
N TRP A 151 6.83 -1.46 -6.36
CA TRP A 151 5.78 -0.46 -6.35
C TRP A 151 6.06 0.69 -5.36
N THR A 152 5.78 1.91 -5.78
CA THR A 152 5.80 3.13 -4.95
C THR A 152 4.52 3.92 -5.18
N ASP A 153 4.21 4.85 -4.27
CA ASP A 153 3.10 5.79 -4.43
C ASP A 153 3.19 6.57 -5.74
N GLY A 154 4.40 7.02 -6.11
CA GLY A 154 4.66 7.71 -7.37
C GLY A 154 4.44 6.82 -8.61
N ARG A 155 4.90 5.56 -8.58
CA ARG A 155 4.71 4.62 -9.70
C ARG A 155 3.25 4.28 -9.92
N LEU A 156 2.50 4.09 -8.85
CA LEU A 156 1.05 3.89 -8.94
C LEU A 156 0.36 5.11 -9.57
N LEU A 157 0.71 6.33 -9.15
CA LEU A 157 0.14 7.54 -9.74
C LEU A 157 0.43 7.64 -11.24
N ALA A 158 1.66 7.34 -11.67
CA ALA A 158 2.02 7.36 -13.07
C ALA A 158 1.19 6.37 -13.91
N VAL A 159 0.97 5.15 -13.39
CA VAL A 159 0.11 4.16 -14.07
C VAL A 159 -1.34 4.61 -14.11
N ILE A 160 -1.86 5.21 -13.04
CA ILE A 160 -3.23 5.74 -13.00
C ILE A 160 -3.40 6.90 -14.00
N GLU A 161 -2.42 7.80 -14.07
CA GLU A 161 -2.43 8.90 -15.01
C GLU A 161 -2.35 8.40 -16.47
N GLN A 162 -1.53 7.40 -16.75
CA GLN A 162 -1.40 6.81 -18.09
C GLN A 162 -2.68 6.07 -18.52
N LYS A 163 -3.29 5.28 -17.63
CA LYS A 163 -4.42 4.41 -17.98
C LYS A 163 -5.78 5.12 -17.94
N PHE A 164 -5.97 6.01 -16.96
CA PHE A 164 -7.27 6.64 -16.67
C PHE A 164 -7.26 8.15 -16.88
N HIS A 165 -6.12 8.75 -17.24
CA HIS A 165 -5.96 10.19 -17.46
C HIS A 165 -6.42 11.04 -16.26
N ARG A 166 -6.25 10.50 -15.05
CA ARG A 166 -6.61 11.16 -13.79
C ARG A 166 -5.38 11.36 -12.92
N ARG A 167 -5.22 12.57 -12.42
CA ARG A 167 -4.18 12.92 -11.45
C ARG A 167 -4.74 12.87 -10.04
N TYR A 168 -3.97 12.29 -9.14
CA TYR A 168 -4.30 12.21 -7.73
C TYR A 168 -3.14 12.64 -6.85
N SER A 169 -3.44 12.95 -5.59
CA SER A 169 -2.40 13.22 -4.59
C SER A 169 -1.67 11.94 -4.19
N ARG A 170 -0.42 12.08 -3.75
CA ARG A 170 0.38 10.97 -3.20
C ARG A 170 -0.28 10.32 -1.98
N VAL A 171 -0.94 11.13 -1.15
CA VAL A 171 -1.72 10.67 0.00
C VAL A 171 -2.84 9.75 -0.46
N TYR A 172 -3.56 10.14 -1.52
CA TYR A 172 -4.62 9.31 -2.08
C TYR A 172 -4.09 8.00 -2.68
N ALA A 173 -2.96 8.03 -3.39
CA ALA A 173 -2.33 6.81 -3.89
C ALA A 173 -1.94 5.84 -2.76
N ARG A 174 -1.39 6.36 -1.67
CA ARG A 174 -1.10 5.56 -0.48
C ARG A 174 -2.36 4.94 0.12
N GLN A 175 -3.42 5.74 0.28
CA GLN A 175 -4.70 5.26 0.79
C GLN A 175 -5.27 4.16 -0.11
N LEU A 176 -5.20 4.35 -1.43
CA LEU A 176 -5.66 3.38 -2.42
C LEU A 176 -4.91 2.05 -2.31
N ILE A 177 -3.59 2.07 -2.16
CA ILE A 177 -2.78 0.85 -2.00
C ILE A 177 -3.15 0.08 -0.74
N ILE A 178 -3.36 0.80 0.38
CA ILE A 178 -3.77 0.20 1.64
C ILE A 178 -5.16 -0.44 1.50
N GLU A 179 -6.10 0.26 0.89
CA GLU A 179 -7.47 -0.24 0.66
C GLU A 179 -7.53 -1.46 -0.27
N LEU A 180 -6.64 -1.54 -1.24
CA LEU A 180 -6.52 -2.69 -2.14
C LEU A 180 -5.75 -3.86 -1.49
N GLY A 181 -5.25 -3.71 -0.25
CA GLY A 181 -4.57 -4.78 0.50
C GLY A 181 -3.08 -4.92 0.21
N PHE A 182 -2.46 -3.96 -0.48
CA PHE A 182 -1.06 -4.03 -0.93
C PHE A 182 -0.11 -3.20 -0.06
N ALA A 183 -0.42 -3.02 1.22
CA ALA A 183 0.37 -2.19 2.15
C ALA A 183 1.84 -2.66 2.28
N ASP A 184 2.11 -3.95 2.10
CA ASP A 184 3.48 -4.49 2.15
C ASP A 184 4.37 -4.02 0.99
N LEU A 185 3.79 -3.69 -0.16
CA LEU A 185 4.54 -3.09 -1.28
C LEU A 185 5.10 -1.71 -0.92
N LEU A 186 4.41 -0.99 -0.02
CA LEU A 186 4.84 0.33 0.46
C LEU A 186 5.96 0.26 1.50
N LYS A 187 6.13 -0.89 2.18
CA LYS A 187 7.19 -1.03 3.18
C LYS A 187 8.53 -0.91 2.47
N THR A 188 9.25 0.16 2.74
CA THR A 188 10.66 0.32 2.39
C THR A 188 11.45 -0.76 3.09
N ARG A 189 11.55 -1.96 2.48
CA ARG A 189 12.72 -2.81 2.72
C ARG A 189 13.90 -2.00 2.20
N ARG A 190 14.55 -1.29 3.12
CA ARG A 190 15.80 -0.58 2.89
C ARG A 190 16.69 -1.55 2.11
N PRO A 191 17.23 -1.18 0.94
CA PRO A 191 18.27 -1.98 0.34
C PRO A 191 19.36 -2.12 1.42
N ARG A 192 19.60 -3.34 1.90
CA ARG A 192 20.95 -3.65 2.37
C ARG A 192 21.76 -3.68 1.09
N THR A 193 22.30 -2.54 0.69
CA THR A 193 23.40 -2.54 -0.26
C THR A 193 24.56 -3.18 0.50
N PRO A 194 25.08 -4.37 0.15
CA PRO A 194 26.47 -4.63 0.44
C PRO A 194 27.25 -3.67 -0.45
N ALA A 195 27.56 -2.49 0.09
CA ALA A 195 28.44 -1.56 -0.60
C ALA A 195 29.83 -2.19 -0.65
N THR A 196 30.12 -2.88 -1.74
CA THR A 196 31.48 -3.18 -2.18
C THR A 196 32.22 -1.85 -2.25
N GLY A 197 33.17 -1.63 -1.33
CA GLY A 197 34.03 -0.43 -1.34
C GLY A 197 33.94 0.46 -0.09
N GLY A 198 34.07 -0.07 1.12
CA GLY A 198 34.34 0.79 2.27
C GLY A 198 34.44 0.05 3.59
N SER A 199 35.68 -0.26 3.98
CA SER A 199 36.13 -0.89 5.23
C SER A 199 35.44 -2.21 5.59
N ALA A 200 36.24 -3.26 5.86
CA ALA A 200 35.73 -4.59 6.27
C ALA A 200 34.87 -4.56 7.56
N ILE A 201 34.95 -3.44 8.29
CA ILE A 201 34.31 -3.24 9.58
C ILE A 201 33.11 -2.29 9.41
N GLY A 202 31.94 -2.67 9.94
CA GLY A 202 30.73 -1.84 9.86
C GLY A 202 30.81 -0.55 10.67
N LEU A 203 30.04 0.48 10.28
CA LEU A 203 30.03 1.81 10.93
C LEU A 203 29.91 1.78 12.48
N PRO A 204 29.06 0.94 13.10
CA PRO A 204 28.97 0.89 14.56
C PRO A 204 30.28 0.46 15.24
N GLN A 205 30.98 -0.51 14.65
CA GLN A 205 32.26 -1.00 15.17
C GLN A 205 33.39 0.01 14.92
N GLN A 206 33.36 0.74 13.80
CA GLN A 206 34.29 1.85 13.57
C GLN A 206 34.12 2.96 14.62
N ILE A 207 32.87 3.28 14.99
CA ILE A 207 32.57 4.26 16.03
C ILE A 207 33.03 3.77 17.40
N SER A 208 32.84 2.49 17.75
CA SER A 208 33.31 1.97 19.03
C SER A 208 34.83 1.99 19.13
N GLU A 209 35.53 1.54 18.08
CA GLU A 209 37.00 1.53 18.03
C GLU A 209 37.57 2.96 18.07
N ALA A 210 36.95 3.91 17.37
CA ALA A 210 37.37 5.31 17.41
C ALA A 210 37.21 5.91 18.81
N LEU A 211 36.09 5.63 19.48
CA LEU A 211 35.83 6.16 20.83
C LEU A 211 36.67 5.48 21.92
N GLN A 212 37.12 4.24 21.71
CA GLN A 212 38.07 3.56 22.60
C GLN A 212 39.49 4.12 22.50
N ALA A 213 39.84 4.75 21.38
CA ALA A 213 41.10 5.44 21.19
C ALA A 213 41.00 6.94 21.51
N SER A 214 42.15 7.60 21.71
CA SER A 214 42.19 9.05 21.94
C SER A 214 42.01 9.81 20.62
N PRO A 215 41.40 11.01 20.61
CA PRO A 215 41.29 11.82 19.38
C PRO A 215 42.65 12.12 18.73
N ARG A 216 43.72 12.21 19.54
CA ARG A 216 45.11 12.38 19.07
C ARG A 216 45.58 11.28 18.12
N SER A 217 45.14 10.04 18.33
CA SER A 217 45.47 8.91 17.44
C SER A 217 44.90 9.06 16.02
N TYR A 218 43.89 9.93 15.84
CA TYR A 218 43.29 10.26 14.55
C TYR A 218 43.81 11.60 13.97
N GLY A 219 44.90 12.13 14.54
CA GLY A 219 45.49 13.41 14.14
C GLY A 219 44.60 14.61 14.48
N LEU A 220 43.85 14.52 15.59
CA LEU A 220 43.09 15.63 16.16
C LEU A 220 43.79 16.09 17.44
N ASP A 221 44.24 17.34 17.47
CA ASP A 221 44.90 17.93 18.65
C ASP A 221 43.88 18.26 19.75
N ALA A 222 43.38 17.22 20.42
CA ALA A 222 42.38 17.31 21.46
C ALA A 222 42.32 16.08 22.36
N ASP A 223 41.94 16.29 23.62
CA ASP A 223 41.85 15.21 24.63
C ASP A 223 40.44 14.65 24.80
N ARG A 224 39.42 15.31 24.20
CA ARG A 224 38.01 14.93 24.36
C ARG A 224 37.33 14.77 23.02
N TRP A 225 36.54 13.72 22.90
CA TRP A 225 35.66 13.49 21.76
C TRP A 225 34.49 14.48 21.76
N THR A 226 34.26 15.10 20.61
CA THR A 226 33.02 15.80 20.27
C THR A 226 32.39 15.09 19.08
N ASN A 227 31.09 15.29 18.87
CA ASN A 227 30.41 14.69 17.72
C ASN A 227 31.08 15.10 16.39
N GLU A 228 31.51 16.35 16.28
CA GLU A 228 32.20 16.85 15.09
C GLU A 228 33.57 16.19 14.88
N ARG A 229 34.35 16.03 15.96
CA ARG A 229 35.64 15.32 15.91
C ARG A 229 35.47 13.85 15.53
N LEU A 230 34.46 13.18 16.10
CA LEU A 230 34.13 11.80 15.75
C LEU A 230 33.72 11.70 14.27
N ARG A 231 32.95 12.66 13.76
CA ARG A 231 32.57 12.74 12.35
C ARG A 231 33.80 12.84 11.45
N VAL A 232 34.74 13.74 11.77
CA VAL A 232 36.00 13.90 11.03
C VAL A 232 36.87 12.64 11.09
N ALA A 233 36.98 11.99 12.25
CA ALA A 233 37.74 10.76 12.41
C ALA A 233 37.18 9.60 11.57
N ILE A 234 35.85 9.42 11.57
CA ILE A 234 35.17 8.39 10.76
C ILE A 234 35.29 8.71 9.27
N GLU A 235 35.11 9.97 8.88
CA GLU A 235 35.24 10.43 7.50
C GLU A 235 36.64 10.16 6.95
N ARG A 236 37.71 10.48 7.71
CA ARG A 236 39.10 10.15 7.33
C ARG A 236 39.35 8.65 7.19
N ARG A 237 38.69 7.83 8.03
CA ARG A 237 38.87 6.37 8.05
C ARG A 237 38.15 5.64 6.92
N CYS A 238 36.99 6.13 6.48
CA CYS A 238 36.15 5.41 5.51
C CYS A 238 35.81 6.20 4.23
N GLY A 239 36.21 7.47 4.14
CA GLY A 239 35.91 8.36 3.01
C GLY A 239 34.43 8.71 2.85
N LYS A 240 33.58 8.36 3.83
CA LYS A 240 32.13 8.62 3.79
C LYS A 240 31.76 9.71 4.79
N HIS A 241 31.01 10.68 4.31
CA HIS A 241 30.43 11.73 5.14
C HIS A 241 29.12 11.25 5.77
N TYR A 242 28.99 11.40 7.08
CA TYR A 242 27.75 11.11 7.81
C TYR A 242 27.23 12.37 8.50
N SER A 243 25.91 12.50 8.61
CA SER A 243 25.32 13.61 9.34
C SER A 243 25.58 13.49 10.85
N ARG A 244 25.72 14.64 11.52
CA ARG A 244 25.89 14.74 12.98
C ARG A 244 24.83 13.95 13.75
N SER A 245 23.58 14.05 13.33
CA SER A 245 22.45 13.33 13.94
C SER A 245 22.55 11.82 13.74
N HIS A 246 23.08 11.37 12.60
CA HIS A 246 23.27 9.95 12.33
C HIS A 246 24.38 9.35 13.19
N ILE A 247 25.55 10.00 13.25
CA ILE A 247 26.68 9.58 14.10
C ILE A 247 26.27 9.58 15.58
N TRP A 248 25.57 10.63 16.04
CA TRP A 248 25.03 10.67 17.41
C TRP A 248 24.12 9.48 17.70
N LYS A 249 23.15 9.22 16.81
CA LYS A 249 22.17 8.14 16.99
C LYS A 249 22.85 6.77 17.06
N VAL A 250 23.89 6.54 16.25
CA VAL A 250 24.67 5.30 16.30
C VAL A 250 25.47 5.21 17.60
N ALA A 251 26.16 6.27 18.02
CA ALA A 251 26.93 6.28 19.26
C ALA A 251 26.05 6.08 20.51
N THR A 252 24.87 6.73 20.56
CA THR A 252 23.90 6.52 21.66
C THR A 252 23.30 5.12 21.62
N GLY A 253 23.03 4.57 20.42
CA GLY A 253 22.59 3.18 20.26
C GLY A 253 23.62 2.15 20.71
N LEU A 254 24.90 2.53 20.79
CA LEU A 254 26.00 1.72 21.34
C LEU A 254 26.29 2.03 22.82
N CYS A 255 25.46 2.85 23.48
CA CYS A 255 25.68 3.33 24.86
C CYS A 255 26.94 4.18 25.07
N LEU A 256 27.61 4.63 23.99
CA LEU A 256 28.85 5.42 24.04
C LEU A 256 28.60 6.94 23.99
N GLY A 257 27.33 7.36 24.08
CA GLY A 257 26.96 8.79 24.06
C GLY A 257 27.60 9.61 25.18
N HIS A 258 27.95 8.98 26.31
CA HIS A 258 28.62 9.62 27.44
C HIS A 258 30.08 10.02 27.15
N MET A 259 30.72 9.40 26.15
CA MET A 259 32.09 9.73 25.74
C MET A 259 32.14 10.98 24.83
N LEU A 260 31.00 11.42 24.32
CA LEU A 260 30.88 12.59 23.47
C LEU A 260 30.51 13.83 24.29
N SER A 261 31.41 14.81 24.33
CA SER A 261 31.13 16.09 24.95
C SER A 261 30.04 16.85 24.18
N LYS A 262 29.12 17.49 24.92
CA LYS A 262 28.07 18.38 24.40
C LYS A 262 28.60 19.70 23.83
N ALA A 263 29.92 19.96 23.92
CA ALA A 263 30.52 21.20 23.50
C ALA A 263 30.19 21.52 22.02
N ARG A 264 29.26 22.47 21.83
CA ARG A 264 29.21 23.30 20.63
C ARG A 264 30.33 24.31 20.79
N LYS A 265 31.42 24.14 20.04
CA LYS A 265 32.23 25.27 19.59
C LYS A 265 31.90 25.45 18.12
#